data_AF-A0A5K0X8V9-F1
#
_entry.id   AF-A0A5K0X8V9-F1
#
_cell.length_a   1.000
_cell.length_b   1.000
_cell.length_c   1.000
_cell.angle_alpha   90.00
_cell.angle_beta   90.00
_cell.angle_gamma   90.00
#
_symmetry.space_group_name_H-M   'P 1'
#
loop_
_entity.id
_entity.type
_entity.pdbx_description
1 polymer ?
#
loop_
_entity_poly.entity_id
_entity_poly.type
_entity_poly.pdbx_seq_one_letter_code
_entity_poly.pdbx_strand_id
1 'polypeptide(L)' 'VLDIVSKGGVKGIAHITGGGFTDNIPRVFPDGLGALIYPDSWEVPPIFKWIQE' A
#
# COMPACT_ATOMS: atom_id res chain seq x y z
N VAL A 1 14.24 -3.92 -2.27
CA VAL A 1 13.18 -4.95 -2.40
C VAL A 1 13.74 -6.37 -2.43
N LEU A 2 14.67 -6.71 -3.33
CA LEU A 2 15.20 -8.08 -3.41
C LEU A 2 15.88 -8.57 -2.11
N ASP A 3 16.64 -7.71 -1.43
CA ASP A 3 17.24 -8.03 -0.14
C ASP A 3 16.20 -8.48 0.91
N ILE A 4 15.12 -7.71 1.09
CA ILE A 4 14.08 -8.06 2.08
C ILE A 4 13.30 -9.32 1.69
N VAL A 5 13.07 -9.54 0.39
CA VAL A 5 12.41 -10.76 -0.10
C VAL A 5 13.29 -11.99 0.16
N SER A 6 14.60 -11.87 -0.07
CA SER A 6 15.55 -12.97 0.15
C SER A 6 15.64 -13.42 1.62
N LYS A 7 15.29 -12.54 2.57
CA LYS A 7 15.25 -12.84 4.00
C LYS A 7 14.00 -13.64 4.42
N GLY A 8 13.02 -13.82 3.54
CA GLY A 8 11.79 -14.56 3.82
C GLY A 8 10.75 -13.77 4.63
N GLY A 9 9.60 -14.38 4.90
CA GLY A 9 8.50 -13.78 5.69
C GLY A 9 7.60 -12.79 4.94
N VAL A 10 8.02 -12.29 3.77
CA VAL A 10 7.19 -11.48 2.89
C VAL A 10 6.13 -12.36 2.22
N LYS A 11 4.85 -12.11 2.51
CA LYS A 11 3.72 -12.87 1.95
C LYS A 11 3.10 -12.22 0.70
N GLY A 12 3.43 -10.96 0.43
CA GLY A 12 2.91 -10.19 -0.69
C GLY A 12 3.52 -8.79 -0.72
N ILE A 13 3.53 -8.18 -1.91
CA ILE A 13 4.00 -6.80 -2.16
C ILE A 13 3.00 -6.12 -3.10
N ALA A 14 2.52 -4.93 -2.73
CA ALA A 14 1.71 -4.09 -3.60
C ALA A 14 2.50 -2.85 -4.02
N HIS A 15 2.60 -2.60 -5.33
CA HIS A 15 3.17 -1.37 -5.88
C HIS A 15 2.06 -0.35 -6.10
N ILE A 16 2.09 0.76 -5.36
CA ILE A 16 1.06 1.80 -5.44
C ILE A 16 1.35 2.73 -6.63
N THR A 17 0.49 2.69 -7.63
CA THR A 17 0.56 3.45 -8.88
C THR A 17 -0.84 3.99 -9.24
N GLY A 18 -1.24 3.95 -10.52
CA GLY A 18 -2.60 4.31 -10.93
C GLY A 18 -3.64 3.48 -10.17
N GLY A 19 -4.74 4.13 -9.79
CA GLY A 19 -5.81 3.53 -8.98
C GLY A 19 -5.55 3.51 -7.46
N GLY A 20 -4.32 3.74 -7.01
CA GLY A 20 -4.00 3.92 -5.59
C GLY A 20 -4.29 2.70 -4.72
N PHE A 21 -4.62 2.92 -3.45
CA PHE A 21 -4.74 1.85 -2.46
C PHE A 21 -5.88 0.87 -2.74
N THR A 22 -7.06 1.39 -3.09
CA THR A 22 -8.28 0.59 -3.33
C THR A 22 -8.15 -0.34 -4.52
N ASP A 23 -7.34 0.03 -5.51
CA ASP A 23 -7.09 -0.78 -6.69
C ASP A 23 -5.86 -1.69 -6.52
N ASN A 24 -4.78 -1.20 -5.92
CA ASN A 24 -3.51 -1.94 -5.94
C ASN A 24 -3.34 -2.90 -4.75
N ILE A 25 -3.80 -2.55 -3.54
CA ILE A 25 -3.62 -3.39 -2.36
C ILE A 25 -4.41 -4.72 -2.48
N PRO A 26 -5.69 -4.74 -2.88
CA PRO A 26 -6.45 -5.99 -2.94
C PRO A 26 -5.90 -7.03 -3.93
N ARG A 27 -5.15 -6.61 -4.96
CA ARG A 27 -4.58 -7.50 -6.00
C ARG A 27 -3.63 -8.56 -5.45
N VAL A 28 -3.09 -8.36 -4.26
CA VAL A 28 -2.16 -9.31 -3.61
C VAL A 28 -2.87 -10.24 -2.62
N PHE A 29 -4.14 -10.00 -2.33
CA PHE A 29 -4.89 -10.78 -1.36
C PHE A 29 -5.62 -11.97 -2.01
N PRO A 30 -5.66 -13.13 -1.33
CA PRO A 30 -6.68 -14.14 -1.59
C PRO A 30 -8.10 -13.59 -1.46
N ASP A 31 -9.05 -14.26 -2.10
CA ASP A 31 -10.46 -13.92 -2.00
C ASP A 31 -10.96 -13.89 -0.55
N GLY A 32 -11.83 -12.92 -0.26
CA GLY A 32 -12.44 -12.75 1.07
C GLY A 32 -11.58 -11.99 2.08
N LEU A 33 -10.40 -11.50 1.69
CA LEU A 33 -9.56 -10.66 2.55
C LEU A 33 -9.56 -9.19 2.12
N GLY A 34 -9.25 -8.32 3.07
CA GLY A 34 -9.08 -6.88 2.87
C GLY A 34 -8.02 -6.29 3.80
N ALA A 35 -7.75 -5.01 3.65
CA ALA A 35 -6.82 -4.27 4.51
C ALA A 35 -7.55 -3.17 5.29
N LEU A 36 -7.24 -3.04 6.58
CA LEU A 36 -7.57 -1.87 7.37
C LEU A 36 -6.37 -0.92 7.35
N ILE A 37 -6.59 0.29 6.83
CA ILE A 37 -5.54 1.31 6.72
C ILE A 37 -5.84 2.40 7.75
N TYR A 38 -4.83 2.79 8.52
CA TYR A 38 -4.89 3.91 9.45
C TYR A 38 -4.22 5.14 8.81
N PRO A 39 -4.99 6.12 8.30
CA PRO A 39 -4.44 7.23 7.53
C PRO A 39 -3.43 8.09 8.30
N ASP A 40 -3.55 8.13 9.63
CA ASP A 40 -2.68 8.91 10.51
C ASP A 40 -1.42 8.16 10.95
N SER A 41 -1.14 6.98 10.37
CA SER A 41 0.05 6.18 10.71
C SER A 41 1.33 6.64 10.01
N TRP A 42 1.24 7.64 9.12
CA TRP A 42 2.39 8.32 8.53
C TRP A 42 2.05 9.78 8.21
N GLU A 43 3.08 10.59 8.01
CA GLU A 43 2.90 11.95 7.54
C GLU A 43 2.58 11.97 6.04
N VAL A 44 1.41 12.49 5.68
CA VAL A 44 1.05 12.71 4.27
C VAL A 44 1.91 13.85 3.69
N PRO A 45 2.68 13.61 2.60
CA PRO A 45 3.52 14.64 2.02
C PRO A 45 2.74 15.91 1.62
N PRO A 46 3.32 17.12 1.78
CA PRO A 46 2.61 18.38 1.58
C PRO A 46 1.94 18.54 0.22
N ILE A 47 2.54 18.00 -0.85
CA ILE A 47 1.97 18.06 -2.21
C ILE A 47 0.58 17.44 -2.28
N PHE A 48 0.32 16.35 -1.55
CA PHE A 48 -0.99 15.70 -1.55
C PHE A 48 -2.03 16.49 -0.74
N LYS A 49 -1.60 17.21 0.29
CA LYS A 49 -2.47 18.12 1.04
C LYS A 49 -2.89 19.29 0.16
N TRP A 50 -1.93 19.88 -0.56
CA TRP A 50 -2.20 20.97 -1.51
C TRP A 50 -3.17 20.57 -2.63
N ILE A 51 -3.09 19.34 -3.16
CA ILE A 51 -4.02 18.85 -4.20
C ILE A 51 -5.46 18.69 -3.65
N GLN A 52 -5.62 18.49 -2.35
CA GLN A 52 -6.92 18.27 -1.71
C GLN A 52 -7.66 19.58 -1.38
N GLU A 53 -6.96 20.72 -1.37
CA GLU A 53 -7.52 22.06 -1.21
C GLU A 53 -8.27 22.52 -2.47
#